data_AF-A0A556C3V3-F1
#
_entry.id   AF-A0A556C3V3-F1
#
_cell.length_a   1.000
_cell.length_b   1.000
_cell.length_c   1.000
_cell.angle_alpha   90.00
_cell.angle_beta   90.00
_cell.angle_gamma   90.00
#
_symmetry.space_group_name_H-M   'P 1'
#
loop_
_entity.id
_entity.type
_entity.pdbx_description
1 polymer ?
#
loop_
_entity_poly.entity_id
_entity_poly.type
_entity_poly.pdbx_seq_one_letter_code
_entity_poly.pdbx_strand_id
1 'polypeptide(L)'
;MRISELARLTGLAPSAIRYYEQQDMFSTGQILRQSNGYRDYTSGAQRRLELILAGRVAGFSLVQMRERMRDWDEMTAEQRVVLLEKQLEVIEERIADLQRGRATVCKAITELETRRFG
;
A
#
# COMPACT_ATOMS: atom_id res chain seq x y z
N MET A 1 -9.26 16.88 -6.26
CA MET A 1 -9.43 16.82 -4.79
C MET A 1 -8.26 17.52 -4.12
N ARG A 2 -8.50 18.23 -3.00
CA ARG A 2 -7.41 18.84 -2.21
C ARG A 2 -6.69 17.79 -1.37
N ILE A 3 -5.50 18.12 -0.83
CA ILE A 3 -4.75 17.19 0.01
C ILE A 3 -5.54 16.72 1.25
N SER A 4 -6.35 17.60 1.85
CA SER A 4 -7.18 17.26 3.01
C SER A 4 -8.27 16.24 2.67
N GLU A 5 -8.83 16.35 1.46
CA GLU A 5 -9.82 15.41 0.96
C GLU A 5 -9.17 14.07 0.63
N LEU A 6 -8.01 14.08 -0.03
CA LEU A 6 -7.24 12.87 -0.32
C LEU A 6 -6.80 12.15 0.97
N ALA A 7 -6.38 12.90 1.99
CA ALA A 7 -6.05 12.39 3.32
C ALA A 7 -7.23 11.64 3.94
N ARG A 8 -8.43 12.23 3.89
CA ARG A 8 -9.66 11.60 4.39
C ARG A 8 -9.99 10.31 3.63
N LEU A 9 -9.86 10.31 2.30
CA LEU A 9 -10.19 9.16 1.46
C LEU A 9 -9.21 7.99 1.63
N THR A 10 -7.93 8.29 1.82
CA THR A 10 -6.85 7.29 1.93
C THR A 10 -6.52 6.89 3.37
N GLY A 11 -7.04 7.61 4.36
CA GLY A 11 -6.66 7.46 5.77
C GLY A 11 -5.25 7.97 6.09
N LEU A 12 -4.55 8.56 5.12
CA LEU A 12 -3.20 9.08 5.31
C LEU A 12 -3.19 10.47 5.91
N ALA A 13 -2.19 10.75 6.74
CA ALA A 13 -1.90 12.12 7.12
C ALA A 13 -1.47 12.94 5.88
N PRO A 14 -1.82 14.23 5.78
CA PRO A 14 -1.34 15.10 4.70
C PRO A 14 0.19 15.12 4.56
N SER A 15 0.92 14.98 5.67
CA SER A 15 2.39 14.86 5.67
C SER A 15 2.87 13.59 4.96
N ALA A 16 2.18 12.46 5.14
CA ALA A 16 2.51 11.21 4.46
C ALA A 16 2.25 11.31 2.94
N ILE A 17 1.16 11.97 2.53
CA ILE A 17 0.89 12.23 1.11
C ILE A 17 2.01 13.09 0.49
N ARG A 18 2.41 14.17 1.18
CA ARG A 18 3.54 15.01 0.72
C ARG A 18 4.85 14.24 0.68
N TYR A 19 5.07 13.33 1.63
CA TYR A 19 6.23 12.46 1.62
C TYR A 19 6.26 11.61 0.35
N TYR A 20 5.16 10.93 0.00
CA TYR A 20 5.09 10.16 -1.25
C TYR A 20 5.28 11.03 -2.50
N GLU A 21 4.76 12.27 -2.51
CA GLU A 21 5.05 13.25 -3.56
C GLU A 21 6.55 13.56 -3.67
N GLN A 22 7.24 13.80 -2.56
CA GLN A 22 8.69 14.03 -2.53
C GLN A 22 9.52 12.81 -2.94
N GLN A 23 8.95 11.62 -2.86
CA GLN A 23 9.60 10.38 -3.30
C GLN A 23 9.29 10.03 -4.77
N ASP A 24 8.77 10.98 -5.55
CA ASP A 24 8.42 10.81 -6.97
C ASP A 24 7.44 9.65 -7.21
N MET A 25 6.56 9.40 -6.24
CA MET A 25 5.56 8.33 -6.30
C MET A 25 4.27 8.77 -7.01
N PHE A 26 4.27 9.92 -7.66
CA PHE A 26 3.13 10.41 -8.43
C PHE A 26 3.62 10.87 -9.80
N SER A 27 2.78 10.69 -10.82
CA SER A 27 3.04 11.21 -12.16
C SER A 27 2.44 12.60 -12.34
N THR A 28 2.92 13.30 -13.36
CA THR A 28 2.43 14.64 -13.74
C THR A 28 0.92 14.68 -14.00
N GLY A 29 0.32 13.57 -14.47
CA GLY A 29 -1.14 13.45 -14.66
C GLY A 29 -1.94 13.26 -13.37
N GLN A 30 -1.30 13.08 -12.22
CA GLN A 30 -1.95 12.81 -10.94
C GLN A 30 -1.95 14.01 -9.99
N ILE A 31 -1.05 14.97 -10.21
CA ILE A 31 -0.95 16.20 -9.43
C ILE A 31 -0.99 17.39 -10.37
N LEU A 32 -2.07 18.15 -10.29
CA LEU A 32 -2.27 19.38 -11.05
C LEU A 32 -1.90 20.57 -10.16
N ARG A 33 -0.91 21.35 -10.59
CA ARG A 33 -0.57 22.61 -9.93
C ARG A 33 -1.54 23.70 -10.40
N GLN A 34 -2.22 24.34 -9.46
CA GLN A 34 -3.04 25.50 -9.74
C GLN A 34 -2.19 26.77 -9.77
N SER A 35 -2.64 27.78 -10.53
CA SER A 35 -2.00 29.09 -10.67
C SER A 35 -1.85 29.87 -9.36
N ASN A 36 -2.65 29.54 -8.34
CA ASN A 36 -2.59 30.10 -6.99
C ASN A 36 -1.65 29.34 -6.03
N GLY A 37 -0.82 28.41 -6.54
CA GLY A 37 0.13 27.63 -5.74
C GLY A 37 -0.46 26.42 -5.01
N TYR A 38 -1.77 26.20 -5.11
CA TYR A 38 -2.39 24.99 -4.56
C TYR A 38 -2.20 23.77 -5.48
N ARG A 39 -2.34 22.58 -4.90
CA ARG A 39 -2.29 21.31 -5.62
C ARG A 39 -3.66 20.65 -5.63
N ASP A 40 -4.05 20.16 -6.79
CA ASP A 40 -5.17 19.26 -6.94
C ASP A 40 -4.68 17.86 -7.30
N TYR A 41 -5.16 16.89 -6.54
CA TYR A 41 -4.92 15.48 -6.78
C TYR A 41 -6.08 14.93 -7.62
N THR A 42 -5.79 14.02 -8.55
CA THR A 42 -6.83 13.34 -9.34
C THR A 42 -7.29 12.07 -8.64
N SER A 43 -8.38 11.45 -9.12
CA SER A 43 -8.77 10.11 -8.65
C SER A 43 -7.68 9.05 -8.93
N GLY A 44 -6.82 9.28 -9.93
CA GLY A 44 -5.65 8.44 -10.19
C GLY A 44 -4.62 8.51 -9.06
N ALA A 45 -4.44 9.68 -8.44
CA ALA A 45 -3.58 9.84 -7.27
C ALA A 45 -4.07 9.01 -6.08
N GLN A 46 -5.39 8.98 -5.86
CA GLN A 46 -5.99 8.14 -4.81
C GLN A 46 -5.70 6.65 -5.05
N ARG A 47 -6.04 6.12 -6.24
CA ARG A 47 -5.81 4.71 -6.57
C ARG A 47 -4.34 4.32 -6.47
N ARG A 48 -3.44 5.22 -6.89
CA ARG A 48 -1.99 5.02 -6.75
C ARG A 48 -1.57 4.90 -5.28
N LEU A 49 -2.08 5.77 -4.41
CA LEU A 49 -1.81 5.67 -2.98
C LEU A 49 -2.35 4.37 -2.38
N GLU A 50 -3.56 3.94 -2.76
CA GLU A 50 -4.13 2.65 -2.33
C GLU A 50 -3.23 1.48 -2.72
N LEU A 51 -2.69 1.46 -3.94
CA LEU A 51 -1.71 0.45 -4.39
C LEU A 51 -0.39 0.51 -3.62
N ILE A 52 0.12 1.72 -3.34
CA ILE A 52 1.32 1.90 -2.52
C ILE A 52 1.11 1.32 -1.12
N LEU A 53 -0.05 1.56 -0.51
CA LEU A 53 -0.38 1.05 0.81
C LEU A 53 -0.55 -0.47 0.82
N ALA A 54 -1.25 -1.03 -0.16
CA ALA A 54 -1.38 -2.47 -0.32
C ALA A 54 0.00 -3.15 -0.46
N GLY A 55 0.89 -2.58 -1.28
CA GLY A 55 2.24 -3.10 -1.43
C GLY A 55 3.08 -3.01 -0.14
N ARG A 56 2.93 -1.94 0.64
CA ARG A 56 3.59 -1.82 1.95
C ARG A 56 3.12 -2.88 2.94
N VAL A 57 1.82 -3.21 2.95
CA VAL A 57 1.25 -4.29 3.77
C VAL A 57 1.78 -5.65 3.32
N ALA A 58 1.94 -5.85 2.01
CA ALA A 58 2.54 -7.05 1.43
C ALA A 58 4.05 -7.20 1.75
N GLY A 59 4.68 -6.20 2.35
CA GLY A 59 6.10 -6.22 2.72
C GLY A 59 7.06 -5.64 1.68
N PHE A 60 6.55 -5.00 0.63
CA PHE A 60 7.43 -4.32 -0.34
C PHE A 60 8.09 -3.10 0.30
N SER A 61 9.40 -2.97 0.05
CA SER A 61 10.15 -1.78 0.45
C SER A 61 9.68 -0.55 -0.34
N LEU A 62 9.94 0.63 0.20
CA LEU A 62 9.59 1.87 -0.49
C LEU A 62 10.34 2.02 -1.82
N VAL A 63 11.56 1.49 -1.91
CA VAL A 63 12.35 1.50 -3.16
C VAL A 63 11.66 0.66 -4.23
N GLN A 64 11.28 -0.58 -3.90
CA GLN A 64 10.55 -1.47 -4.82
C GLN A 64 9.21 -0.87 -5.26
N MET A 65 8.50 -0.19 -4.36
CA MET A 65 7.27 0.50 -4.72
C MET A 65 7.52 1.65 -5.71
N ARG A 66 8.63 2.38 -5.57
CA ARG A 66 8.98 3.47 -6.49
C ARG A 66 9.20 2.96 -7.90
N GLU A 67 10.04 1.93 -8.03
CA GLU A 67 10.36 1.32 -9.32
C GLU A 67 9.09 0.83 -10.00
N ARG A 68 8.24 0.10 -9.27
CA ARG A 68 6.95 -0.36 -9.78
C ARG A 68 6.03 0.78 -10.19
N MET A 69 5.97 1.89 -9.44
CA MET A 69 5.11 3.03 -9.77
C MET A 69 5.59 3.81 -10.99
N ARG A 70 6.91 3.82 -11.25
CA ARG A 70 7.49 4.36 -12.47
C ARG A 70 7.08 3.52 -13.67
N ASP A 71 7.32 2.22 -13.60
CA ASP A 71 6.99 1.31 -14.71
C ASP A 71 5.47 1.25 -14.95
N TRP A 72 4.68 1.38 -13.87
CA TRP A 72 3.21 1.39 -13.92
C TRP A 72 2.66 2.38 -14.93
N ASP A 73 3.23 3.59 -15.02
CA ASP A 73 2.74 4.62 -15.94
C ASP A 73 2.93 4.24 -17.41
N GLU A 74 3.93 3.41 -17.72
CA GLU A 74 4.27 2.95 -19.07
C GLU A 74 3.59 1.62 -19.43
N MET A 75 3.05 0.89 -18.45
CA MET A 75 2.39 -0.40 -18.66
C MET A 75 1.01 -0.29 -19.30
N THR A 76 0.69 -1.25 -20.16
CA THR A 76 -0.69 -1.49 -20.65
C THR A 76 -1.60 -1.98 -19.53
N ALA A 77 -2.91 -2.00 -19.78
CA ALA A 77 -3.88 -2.51 -18.81
C ALA A 77 -3.59 -3.99 -18.45
N GLU A 78 -3.26 -4.82 -19.45
CA GLU A 78 -2.96 -6.23 -19.28
C GLU A 78 -1.69 -6.45 -18.44
N GLN A 79 -0.65 -5.67 -18.70
CA GLN A 79 0.60 -5.73 -17.92
C GLN A 79 0.36 -5.34 -16.46
N ARG A 80 -0.49 -4.34 -16.20
CA ARG A 80 -0.87 -3.93 -14.84
C ARG A 80 -1.65 -5.04 -14.13
N VAL A 81 -2.57 -5.72 -14.81
CA VAL A 81 -3.31 -6.86 -14.24
C VAL A 81 -2.35 -7.96 -13.81
N VAL A 82 -1.43 -8.38 -14.70
CA VAL A 82 -0.43 -9.42 -14.38
C VAL A 82 0.45 -9.02 -13.19
N LEU A 83 0.84 -7.74 -13.09
CA LEU A 83 1.61 -7.26 -11.95
C LEU A 83 0.81 -7.34 -10.64
N LEU A 84 -0.48 -6.99 -10.67
CA LEU A 84 -1.35 -7.04 -9.50
C LEU A 84 -1.66 -8.48 -9.08
N GLU A 85 -1.84 -9.40 -10.02
CA GLU A 85 -2.01 -10.84 -9.74
C GLU A 85 -0.81 -11.40 -8.98
N LYS A 86 0.42 -11.10 -9.43
CA LYS A 86 1.65 -11.48 -8.71
C LYS A 86 1.74 -10.86 -7.32
N GLN A 87 1.25 -9.63 -7.16
CA GLN A 87 1.20 -9.01 -5.84
C GLN A 87 0.19 -9.69 -4.92
N LEU A 88 -0.95 -10.11 -5.48
CA LEU A 88 -1.97 -10.85 -4.75
C LEU A 88 -1.42 -12.20 -4.26
N GLU A 89 -0.72 -12.95 -5.11
CA GLU A 89 -0.06 -14.21 -4.72
C GLU A 89 0.87 -14.03 -3.51
N VAL A 90 1.74 -13.00 -3.53
CA VAL A 90 2.65 -12.69 -2.42
C VAL A 90 1.88 -12.34 -1.13
N ILE A 91 0.77 -11.62 -1.25
CA ILE A 91 -0.09 -11.28 -0.11
C ILE A 91 -0.73 -12.54 0.47
N GLU A 92 -1.25 -13.43 -0.38
CA GLU A 92 -1.87 -14.69 0.04
C GLU A 92 -0.89 -15.62 0.75
N GLU A 93 0.33 -15.75 0.23
CA GLU A 93 1.41 -16.48 0.90
C GLU A 93 1.70 -15.92 2.29
N ARG A 94 1.78 -14.58 2.39
CA ARG A 94 2.05 -13.91 3.67
C ARG A 94 0.91 -14.09 4.67
N ILE A 95 -0.34 -14.07 4.21
CA ILE A 95 -1.52 -14.37 5.04
C ILE A 95 -1.41 -15.80 5.57
N ALA A 96 -1.08 -16.77 4.72
CA ALA A 96 -0.94 -18.17 5.14
C ALA A 96 0.16 -18.36 6.20
N ASP A 97 1.31 -17.69 6.03
CA ASP A 97 2.38 -17.66 7.03
C ASP A 97 1.92 -17.09 8.37
N LEU A 98 1.24 -15.94 8.35
CA LEU A 98 0.74 -15.29 9.56
C LEU A 98 -0.32 -16.15 10.27
N GLN A 99 -1.18 -16.83 9.53
CA GLN A 99 -2.17 -17.76 10.07
C GLN A 99 -1.50 -18.97 10.73
N ARG A 100 -0.46 -19.55 10.10
CA ARG A 100 0.35 -20.62 10.71
C ARG A 100 1.02 -20.16 12.00
N GLY A 101 1.65 -18.99 11.98
CA GLY A 101 2.29 -18.39 13.17
C GLY A 101 1.29 -18.19 14.32
N ARG A 102 0.10 -17.65 14.01
CA ARG A 102 -0.98 -17.49 14.98
C ARG A 102 -1.40 -18.83 15.60
N ALA A 103 -1.60 -19.86 14.78
CA ALA A 103 -2.01 -21.18 15.28
C ALA A 103 -0.97 -21.77 16.25
N THR A 104 0.32 -21.65 15.94
CA THR A 104 1.42 -22.08 16.81
C THR A 104 1.40 -21.35 18.15
N VAL A 105 1.24 -20.03 18.14
CA VAL A 105 1.17 -19.22 19.38
C VAL A 105 -0.06 -19.60 20.21
N CYS A 106 -1.23 -19.76 19.59
CA CYS A 106 -2.44 -20.20 20.28
C CYS A 106 -2.26 -21.56 20.97
N LYS A 107 -1.65 -22.52 20.26
CA LYS A 107 -1.36 -23.85 20.83
C LYS A 107 -0.45 -23.74 22.06
N ALA A 108 0.61 -22.94 21.98
CA ALA A 108 1.52 -22.73 23.10
C ALA A 108 0.80 -22.12 24.32
N ILE A 109 -0.12 -21.17 24.11
CA ILE A 109 -0.94 -20.59 25.18
C ILE A 109 -1.80 -21.67 25.85
N THR A 110 -2.54 -22.47 25.07
CA THR A 110 -3.40 -23.54 25.60
C THR A 110 -2.61 -24.58 26.40
N GLU A 111 -1.44 -24.99 25.92
CA GLU A 111 -0.57 -25.94 26.64
C GLU A 111 -0.11 -25.38 27.99
N LEU A 112 0.25 -24.10 28.06
CA LEU A 112 0.68 -23.44 29.28
C LEU A 112 -0.47 -23.24 30.28
N GLU A 113 -1.67 -22.90 29.80
CA GLU A 113 -2.85 -22.78 30.65
C GLU A 113 -3.25 -24.14 31.25
N THR A 114 -3.21 -25.21 30.45
CA THR A 114 -3.55 -26.56 30.92
C THR A 114 -2.60 -27.05 32.01
N ARG A 115 -1.29 -26.71 31.93
CA ARG A 115 -0.29 -27.04 32.97
C ARG A 115 -0.41 -26.21 34.24
N ARG A 116 -1.06 -25.04 34.17
CA ARG A 116 -1.22 -24.12 35.31
C ARG A 116 -2.41 -24.49 36.20
N PHE A 117 -3.41 -25.15 35.63
CA PHE A 117 -4.65 -25.52 36.33
C PHE A 117 -4.86 -27.04 36.45
N GLY A 118 -3.91 -27.85 35.96
CA GLY A 118 -3.88 -29.30 36.09
C GLY A 118 -2.90 -29.79 37.14
#